data_AF-A0A5J6LIE1-F1
#
_entry.id   AF-A0A5J6LIE1-F1
#
_cell.length_a   1.000
_cell.length_b   1.000
_cell.length_c   1.000
_cell.angle_alpha   90.00
_cell.angle_beta   90.00
_cell.angle_gamma   90.00
#
_symmetry.space_group_name_H-M   'P 1'
#
loop_
_entity.id
_entity.type
_entity.pdbx_description
1 polymer ?
#
loop_
_entity_poly.entity_id
_entity_poly.type
_entity_poly.pdbx_seq_one_letter_code
_entity_poly.pdbx_strand_id
1 'polypeptide(L)' 'MISSTEERHFQRNESLSCQDNDDLAEASADDPLKGGIPARYLDERGGIDLERVRLDQREARRQVIRAMIRRIKELCRRC' A
#
# COMPACT_ATOMS: atom_id res chain seq x y z
N MET A 1 34.68 24.39 -3.37
CA MET A 1 33.77 24.03 -2.26
C MET A 1 32.43 24.67 -2.55
N ILE A 2 31.42 23.83 -2.76
CA ILE A 2 30.05 24.27 -3.04
C ILE A 2 29.16 23.35 -2.20
N SER A 3 28.56 23.92 -1.16
CA SER A 3 27.48 23.31 -0.40
C SER A 3 26.24 23.22 -1.30
N SER A 4 25.57 22.07 -1.35
CA SER A 4 24.19 21.98 -1.82
C SER A 4 23.38 21.31 -0.71
N THR A 5 22.67 22.15 0.02
CA THR A 5 21.49 21.84 0.82
C THR A 5 20.37 21.27 -0.07
N GLU A 6 19.33 20.75 0.60
CA GLU A 6 17.95 20.67 0.09
C GLU A 6 17.63 19.42 -0.80
N GLU A 7 16.57 18.61 -0.61
CA GLU A 7 15.32 18.76 0.16
C GLU A 7 14.72 17.39 0.53
N ARG A 8 14.14 17.32 1.72
CA ARG A 8 13.25 16.24 2.16
C ARG A 8 11.88 16.46 1.53
N HIS A 9 11.51 15.69 0.52
CA HIS A 9 10.14 15.67 0.00
C HIS A 9 9.56 14.26 -0.02
N PHE A 10 9.01 13.86 1.12
CA PHE A 10 7.93 12.87 1.15
C PHE A 10 6.77 13.46 1.93
N GLN A 11 6.00 14.29 1.25
CA GLN A 11 4.70 14.72 1.73
C GLN A 11 3.67 14.41 0.65
N ARG A 12 2.93 13.31 0.83
CA ARG A 12 1.55 13.24 0.37
C ARG A 12 0.77 12.28 1.26
N ASN A 13 0.16 12.87 2.27
CA ASN A 13 -0.97 12.33 2.98
C ASN A 13 -2.14 12.27 2.00
N GLU A 14 -2.55 11.07 1.59
CA GLU A 14 -3.91 10.82 1.11
C GLU A 14 -4.41 9.57 1.83
N SER A 15 -5.00 9.83 3.00
CA SER A 15 -5.62 8.84 3.87
C SER A 15 -6.88 8.30 3.19
N LEU A 16 -6.78 7.17 2.49
CA LEU A 16 -7.95 6.39 2.12
C LEU A 16 -8.32 5.47 3.28
N SER A 17 -9.14 6.03 4.17
CA SER A 17 -9.88 5.28 5.20
C SER A 17 -10.81 4.27 4.50
N CYS A 18 -10.43 2.99 4.51
CA CYS A 18 -11.35 1.88 4.27
C CYS A 18 -11.52 1.15 5.61
N GLN A 19 -12.55 1.58 6.33
CA GLN A 19 -12.92 1.09 7.66
C GLN A 19 -13.72 -0.22 7.58
N ASP A 20 -13.58 -1.00 8.66
CA ASP A 20 -14.24 -2.25 9.09
C ASP A 20 -13.68 -3.58 8.54
N ASN A 21 -12.99 -4.37 9.38
CA ASN A 21 -13.62 -5.19 10.44
C ASN A 21 -12.55 -5.80 11.38
N ASP A 22 -13.04 -6.15 12.58
CA ASP A 22 -12.39 -6.56 13.83
C ASP A 22 -11.33 -7.69 13.80
N ASP A 23 -10.63 -7.73 14.93
CA ASP A 23 -9.70 -8.74 15.45
C ASP A 23 -8.27 -8.74 14.90
N LEU A 24 -7.42 -7.87 15.47
CA LEU A 24 -6.08 -8.32 15.87
C LEU A 24 -5.53 -7.46 17.03
N ALA A 25 -5.24 -8.18 18.12
CA ALA A 25 -4.65 -7.78 19.40
C ALA A 25 -3.80 -6.49 19.42
N GLU A 26 -4.11 -5.63 20.41
CA GLU A 26 -3.19 -4.86 21.26
C GLU A 26 -1.79 -4.61 20.65
N ALA A 27 -1.71 -3.75 19.64
CA ALA A 27 -0.43 -3.26 19.14
C ALA A 27 -0.03 -2.02 19.94
N SER A 28 0.70 -2.27 21.03
CA SER A 28 1.46 -1.30 21.83
C SER A 28 1.98 -0.13 20.99
N ALA A 29 1.75 1.09 21.49
CA ALA A 29 1.97 2.36 20.81
C ALA A 29 3.41 2.87 20.83
N ASP A 30 4.39 2.00 21.12
CA ASP A 30 5.80 2.38 21.30
C ASP A 30 6.76 1.56 20.42
N ASP A 31 6.63 1.63 19.09
CA ASP A 31 7.73 1.21 18.20
C ASP A 31 7.91 2.19 17.02
N PRO A 32 9.03 2.94 16.96
CA PRO A 32 9.30 3.94 15.92
C PRO A 32 9.57 3.37 14.51
N LEU A 33 9.35 2.08 14.26
CA LEU A 33 9.59 1.42 12.96
C LEU A 33 8.33 0.80 12.31
N LYS A 34 7.13 1.26 12.67
CA LYS A 34 5.85 0.77 12.10
C LYS A 34 5.61 1.13 10.61
N GLY A 35 6.63 1.63 9.90
CA GLY A 35 6.62 1.98 8.48
C GLY A 35 7.68 1.25 7.64
N GLY A 36 8.23 0.14 8.13
CA GLY A 36 9.23 -0.66 7.42
C GLY A 36 8.66 -1.40 6.20
N ILE A 37 9.55 -1.75 5.26
CA ILE A 37 9.20 -2.64 4.14
C ILE A 37 8.81 -4.01 4.72
N PRO A 38 7.62 -4.55 4.38
CA PRO A 38 7.22 -5.87 4.84
C PRO A 38 8.26 -6.95 4.51
N ALA A 39 8.52 -7.84 5.46
CA ALA A 39 9.51 -8.91 5.31
C ALA A 39 9.30 -9.77 4.05
N ARG A 40 8.05 -9.91 3.59
CA ARG A 40 7.71 -10.65 2.36
C ARG A 40 8.28 -10.05 1.07
N TYR A 41 8.68 -8.78 1.10
CA TYR A 41 9.30 -8.08 -0.01
C TYR A 41 10.81 -7.94 0.16
N LEU A 42 11.39 -8.43 1.25
CA LEU A 42 12.84 -8.49 1.38
C LEU A 42 13.36 -9.71 0.63
N ASP A 43 14.46 -9.52 -0.10
CA ASP A 43 15.21 -10.63 -0.66
C ASP A 43 16.21 -11.20 0.37
N GLU A 44 16.73 -12.41 0.13
CA GLU A 44 17.68 -13.08 1.03
C GLU A 44 19.04 -12.38 1.12
N ARG A 45 19.28 -11.34 0.31
CA ARG A 45 20.53 -10.56 0.27
C ARG A 45 20.39 -9.19 0.94
N GLY A 46 19.25 -8.90 1.57
CA GLY A 46 18.98 -7.62 2.24
C GLY A 46 18.51 -6.50 1.30
N GLY A 47 18.17 -6.82 0.05
CA GLY A 47 17.48 -5.96 -0.89
C GLY A 47 15.96 -6.19 -0.92
N ILE A 48 15.29 -5.65 -1.92
CA ILE A 48 13.84 -5.77 -2.11
C ILE A 48 13.56 -6.68 -3.31
N ASP A 49 12.74 -7.71 -3.11
CA ASP A 49 12.18 -8.53 -4.19
C ASP A 49 11.12 -7.74 -4.99
N LEU A 50 11.59 -7.04 -6.02
CA LEU A 50 10.76 -6.23 -6.91
C LEU A 50 9.77 -7.05 -7.73
N GLU A 51 10.09 -8.31 -8.05
CA GLU A 51 9.19 -9.15 -8.84
C GLU A 51 7.93 -9.48 -8.04
N ARG A 52 8.10 -9.79 -6.75
CA ARG A 52 6.98 -10.01 -5.85
C ARG A 52 6.16 -8.74 -5.62
N VAL A 53 6.82 -7.59 -5.46
CA VAL A 53 6.11 -6.29 -5.35
C VAL A 53 5.27 -6.01 -6.60
N ARG A 54 5.84 -6.22 -7.80
CA ARG A 54 5.14 -6.01 -9.07
C ARG A 54 3.94 -6.94 -9.23
N LEU A 55 4.10 -8.21 -8.84
CA LEU A 55 3.03 -9.20 -8.90
C LEU A 55 1.84 -8.79 -8.01
N ASP A 56 2.12 -8.47 -6.75
CA ASP A 56 1.11 -8.06 -5.78
C ASP A 56 0.41 -6.77 -6.23
N GLN A 57 1.15 -5.77 -6.71
CA GLN A 57 0.56 -4.53 -7.23
C GLN A 57 -0.33 -4.79 -8.45
N ARG A 58 0.08 -5.69 -9.35
CA ARG A 58 -0.73 -6.06 -10.52
C ARG A 58 -1.99 -6.81 -10.11
N GLU A 59 -1.93 -7.63 -9.07
CA GLU A 59 -3.10 -8.29 -8.51
C GLU A 59 -4.05 -7.29 -7.85
N ALA A 60 -3.55 -6.39 -7.00
CA ALA A 60 -4.34 -5.34 -6.37
C ALA A 60 -5.07 -4.47 -7.42
N ARG A 61 -4.36 -4.05 -8.48
CA ARG A 61 -4.98 -3.32 -9.61
C ARG A 61 -6.11 -4.12 -10.28
N ARG A 62 -5.90 -5.41 -10.51
CA ARG A 62 -6.93 -6.29 -11.10
C ARG A 62 -8.16 -6.40 -10.18
N GLN A 63 -7.98 -6.49 -8.88
CA GLN A 63 -9.08 -6.55 -7.93
C GLN A 63 -9.91 -5.26 -7.94
N VAL A 64 -9.25 -4.09 -7.94
CA VAL A 64 -9.91 -2.78 -8.06
C VAL A 64 -10.73 -2.69 -9.35
N ILE A 65 -10.13 -3.03 -10.50
CA ILE A 65 -10.84 -3.00 -11.78
C ILE A 65 -12.05 -3.95 -11.78
N ARG A 66 -11.91 -5.16 -11.22
CA ARG A 66 -13.04 -6.09 -11.10
C ARG A 66 -14.17 -5.51 -10.23
N ALA A 67 -13.83 -4.86 -9.12
CA ALA A 67 -14.81 -4.21 -8.25
C ALA A 67 -15.53 -3.08 -8.99
N MET A 68 -14.81 -2.25 -9.75
CA MET A 68 -15.39 -1.20 -10.59
C MET A 68 -16.35 -1.77 -11.64
N ILE A 69 -15.94 -2.80 -12.37
CA ILE A 69 -16.80 -3.46 -13.39
C ILE A 69 -18.07 -4.00 -12.74
N ARG A 70 -17.97 -4.66 -11.57
CA ARG A 70 -19.13 -5.16 -10.83
C ARG A 70 -20.08 -4.03 -10.46
N ARG A 71 -19.55 -2.91 -9.96
CA ARG A 71 -20.36 -1.75 -9.59
C ARG A 71 -21.06 -1.14 -10.80
N ILE A 72 -20.37 -1.00 -11.94
CA ILE A 72 -20.96 -0.50 -13.18
C ILE A 72 -22.09 -1.41 -13.65
N LYS A 73 -21.88 -2.74 -13.66
CA LYS A 73 -22.92 -3.71 -14.03
C LYS A 73 -24.17 -3.61 -13.15
N GLU A 74 -23.98 -3.41 -11.85
CA GLU A 74 -25.09 -3.24 -10.92
C GLU A 74 -25.88 -1.95 -11.19
N LEU A 75 -25.18 -0.85 -11.50
CA LEU A 75 -25.84 0.40 -11.86
C LEU A 75 -26.59 0.29 -13.19
N CYS A 76 -26.00 -0.35 -14.21
CA CYS A 76 -26.66 -0.55 -15.50
C CYS A 76 -27.91 -1.43 -15.42
N ARG A 77 -27.99 -2.36 -14.46
CA ARG A 77 -29.19 -3.20 -14.25
C ARG A 77 -30.37 -2.45 -13.62
N ARG A 78 -30.14 -1.26 -13.07
CA ARG A 78 -31.16 -0.43 -12.41
C ARG A 78 -31.74 0.66 -13.34
N CYS A 79 -31.25 0.76 -14.57
CA CYS A 79 -31.77 1.63 -15.62
C CYS A 79 -32.64 0.83 -16.59
#